data_AF-A0A838VX13-F1
#
_entry.id   AF-A0A838VX13-F1
#
_cell.length_a   1.000
_cell.length_b   1.000
_cell.length_c   1.000
_cell.angle_alpha   90.00
_cell.angle_beta   90.00
_cell.angle_gamma   90.00
#
_symmetry.space_group_name_H-M   'P 1'
#
loop_
_entity.id
_entity.type
_entity.pdbx_description
1 polymer ?
#
loop_
_entity_poly.entity_id
_entity_poly.type
_entity_poly.pdbx_seq_one_letter_code
_entity_poly.pdbx_strand_id
1 'polypeptide(L)'
;MNDNNQEQAKINVEKRNGSSETFDEDKLARGVSRSGTPFLMAKDIAKSIHKKLGENTKNNSIRSIDIKDYVVEELKSRNENVIAESYSGYSKNTLADLSGDNKFDSKVSPTQRTHQRST
;
A
#
# COMPACT_ATOMS: atom_id res chain seq x y z
N MET A 1 21.65 1.53 -22.67
CA MET A 1 20.47 1.56 -21.78
C MET A 1 20.72 2.70 -20.83
N ASN A 2 19.96 3.79 -20.94
CA ASN A 2 20.19 4.98 -20.12
C ASN A 2 19.53 4.79 -18.75
N ASP A 3 20.34 4.39 -17.78
CA ASP A 3 20.01 4.52 -16.37
C ASP A 3 20.04 6.01 -16.01
N ASN A 4 18.93 6.69 -16.28
CA ASN A 4 18.66 8.01 -15.70
C ASN A 4 18.44 7.83 -14.19
N ASN A 5 19.53 7.61 -13.48
CA ASN A 5 19.64 7.73 -12.03
C ASN A 5 19.62 9.22 -11.70
N GLN A 6 18.46 9.86 -11.93
CA GLN A 6 18.19 11.17 -11.37
C GLN A 6 18.27 10.99 -9.86
N GLU A 7 19.11 11.75 -9.17
CA GLU A 7 19.08 11.85 -7.71
C GLU A 7 17.71 12.41 -7.32
N GLN A 8 16.74 11.50 -7.16
CA GLN A 8 15.40 11.87 -6.77
C GLN A 8 15.45 12.44 -5.35
N ALA A 9 14.70 13.51 -5.12
CA ALA A 9 14.66 14.19 -3.84
C ALA A 9 14.35 13.17 -2.72
N LYS A 10 15.20 13.13 -1.69
CA LYS A 10 15.08 12.17 -0.58
C LYS A 10 13.88 12.53 0.30
N ILE A 11 12.67 12.16 -0.10
CA ILE A 11 11.45 12.49 0.64
C ILE A 11 11.28 11.53 1.83
N ASN A 12 11.02 12.08 3.01
CA ASN A 12 10.65 11.33 4.19
C ASN A 12 9.13 11.10 4.23
N VAL A 13 8.73 9.90 4.58
CA VAL A 13 7.34 9.47 4.69
C VAL A 13 7.02 9.20 6.15
N GLU A 14 6.13 10.01 6.72
CA GLU A 14 5.62 9.82 8.07
C GLU A 14 4.50 8.76 8.07
N LYS A 15 4.70 7.69 8.83
CA LYS A 15 3.77 6.58 8.97
C LYS A 15 2.69 6.91 10.01
N ARG A 16 1.58 6.17 9.98
CA ARG A 16 0.45 6.35 10.92
C ARG A 16 0.84 6.20 12.40
N ASN A 17 1.88 5.43 12.70
CA ASN A 17 2.43 5.23 14.05
C ASN A 17 3.48 6.28 14.45
N GLY A 18 3.69 7.33 13.65
CA GLY A 18 4.69 8.38 13.89
C GLY A 18 6.13 8.02 13.51
N SER A 19 6.41 6.77 13.10
CA SER A 19 7.72 6.43 12.55
C SER A 19 7.91 7.07 11.18
N SER A 20 9.14 7.37 10.78
CA SER A 20 9.45 7.90 9.45
C SER A 20 10.35 6.94 8.67
N GLU A 21 10.15 6.88 7.35
CA GLU A 21 10.99 6.11 6.43
C GLU A 21 11.23 6.92 5.14
N THR A 22 12.27 6.58 4.39
CA THR A 22 12.47 7.19 3.06
C THR A 22 11.44 6.68 2.06
N PHE A 23 11.00 7.55 1.15
CA PHE A 23 10.12 7.18 0.05
C PHE A 23 10.79 6.12 -0.85
N ASP A 24 10.04 5.06 -1.16
CA ASP A 24 10.49 3.94 -1.99
C ASP A 24 9.45 3.70 -3.08
N GLU A 25 9.86 3.96 -4.33
CA GLU A 25 9.02 3.79 -5.52
C GLU A 25 8.56 2.34 -5.71
N ASP A 26 9.46 1.38 -5.55
CA ASP A 26 9.14 -0.04 -5.75
C ASP A 26 8.19 -0.53 -4.65
N LYS A 27 8.34 -0.02 -3.43
CA LYS A 27 7.38 -0.27 -2.34
C LYS A 27 6.00 0.27 -2.67
N LEU A 28 5.91 1.49 -3.20
CA LEU A 28 4.64 2.07 -3.61
C LEU A 28 4.03 1.28 -4.78
N ALA A 29 4.81 0.98 -5.81
CA ALA A 29 4.37 0.22 -6.98
C ALA A 29 3.84 -1.18 -6.60
N ARG A 30 4.51 -1.89 -5.69
CA ARG A 30 4.01 -3.16 -5.14
C ARG A 30 2.67 -2.99 -4.40
N GLY A 31 2.50 -1.90 -3.67
CA GLY A 31 1.25 -1.55 -2.98
C GLY A 31 0.10 -1.30 -3.95
N VAL A 32 0.35 -0.53 -5.02
CA VAL A 32 -0.63 -0.23 -6.07
C VAL A 32 -0.96 -1.46 -6.90
N SER A 33 0.02 -2.32 -7.20
CA SER A 33 -0.24 -3.53 -7.99
C SER A 33 -1.16 -4.53 -7.27
N ARG A 34 -1.16 -4.52 -5.92
CA ARG A 34 -2.07 -5.36 -5.12
C ARG A 34 -3.55 -5.01 -5.27
N SER A 35 -3.90 -3.81 -5.75
CA SER A 35 -5.30 -3.46 -6.08
C SER A 35 -5.71 -3.86 -7.49
N GLY A 36 -4.87 -4.58 -8.23
CA GLY A 36 -5.15 -5.03 -9.59
C GLY A 36 -4.52 -4.19 -10.70
N THR A 37 -3.72 -3.18 -10.36
CA THR A 37 -3.00 -2.38 -11.35
C THR A 37 -1.84 -3.19 -11.97
N PRO A 38 -1.70 -3.24 -13.30
CA PRO A 38 -0.52 -3.83 -13.94
C PRO A 38 0.78 -3.21 -13.42
N PHE A 39 1.79 -4.03 -13.13
CA PHE A 39 2.99 -3.58 -12.41
C PHE A 39 3.74 -2.44 -13.12
N LEU A 40 3.80 -2.45 -14.46
CA LEU A 40 4.40 -1.37 -15.25
C LEU A 40 3.68 -0.03 -15.02
N MET A 41 2.34 -0.04 -15.07
CA MET A 41 1.52 1.13 -14.77
C MET A 41 1.65 1.58 -13.32
N ALA A 42 1.70 0.64 -12.37
CA ALA A 42 1.94 0.94 -10.97
C ALA A 42 3.30 1.62 -10.74
N LYS A 43 4.33 1.20 -11.47
CA LYS A 43 5.66 1.82 -11.45
C LYS A 43 5.64 3.23 -12.03
N ASP A 44 4.89 3.44 -13.11
CA ASP A 44 4.72 4.76 -13.71
C ASP A 44 3.95 5.72 -12.79
N ILE A 45 2.93 5.23 -12.08
CA ILE A 45 2.22 5.99 -11.04
C ILE A 45 3.17 6.34 -9.90
N ALA A 46 3.96 5.38 -9.42
CA ALA A 46 4.92 5.62 -8.34
C ALA A 46 5.95 6.71 -8.71
N LYS A 47 6.49 6.67 -9.93
CA LYS A 47 7.38 7.70 -10.47
C LYS A 47 6.68 9.07 -10.61
N SER A 48 5.45 9.09 -11.11
CA SER A 48 4.64 10.30 -11.24
C SER A 48 4.46 10.99 -9.88
N ILE A 49 4.12 10.20 -8.86
CA ILE A 49 3.98 10.68 -7.48
C ILE A 49 5.32 11.17 -6.96
N HIS A 50 6.40 10.41 -7.13
CA HIS A 50 7.72 10.83 -6.66
C HIS A 50 8.13 12.20 -7.24
N LYS A 51 7.91 12.40 -8.54
CA LYS A 51 8.14 13.68 -9.21
C LYS A 51 7.26 14.79 -8.63
N LYS A 52 5.95 14.54 -8.49
CA LYS A 52 4.99 15.49 -7.88
C LYS A 52 5.42 15.89 -6.47
N LEU A 53 5.94 14.95 -5.67
CA LEU A 53 6.42 15.22 -4.33
C LEU A 53 7.69 16.08 -4.34
N GLY A 54 8.64 15.80 -5.22
CA GLY A 54 9.86 16.60 -5.35
C GLY A 54 9.58 18.07 -5.72
N GLU A 55 8.52 18.33 -6.49
CA GLU A 55 8.11 19.68 -6.87
C GLU A 55 7.31 20.42 -5.78
N ASN A 56 6.51 19.70 -4.98
CA ASN A 56 5.54 20.31 -4.06
C ASN A 56 5.94 20.29 -2.57
N THR A 57 6.86 19.43 -2.13
CA THR A 57 7.18 19.30 -0.70
C THR A 57 8.29 20.26 -0.26
N LYS A 58 7.90 21.42 0.27
CA LYS A 58 8.82 22.42 0.85
C LYS A 58 9.71 21.88 1.98
N ASN A 59 9.21 20.90 2.73
CA ASN A 59 9.89 20.33 3.92
C ASN A 59 10.39 18.89 3.70
N ASN A 60 10.35 18.39 2.47
CA ASN A 60 10.84 17.06 2.12
C ASN A 60 10.25 15.93 2.99
N SER A 61 9.04 16.13 3.52
CA SER A 61 8.31 15.22 4.40
C SER A 61 6.83 15.21 4.01
N ILE A 62 6.22 14.03 4.00
CA ILE A 62 4.81 13.83 3.69
C ILE A 62 4.23 12.68 4.50
N ARG A 63 2.95 12.74 4.87
CA ARG A 63 2.31 11.61 5.54
C ARG A 63 1.96 10.52 4.54
N SER A 64 2.07 9.28 5.01
CA SER A 64 1.69 8.09 4.24
C SER A 64 0.23 8.07 3.79
N ILE A 65 -0.67 8.78 4.47
CA ILE A 65 -2.07 8.93 4.04
C ILE A 65 -2.20 9.85 2.83
N ASP A 66 -1.45 10.96 2.79
CA ASP A 66 -1.50 11.92 1.69
C ASP A 66 -0.95 11.30 0.39
N ILE A 67 0.07 10.44 0.49
CA ILE A 67 0.56 9.63 -0.64
C ILE A 67 -0.54 8.72 -1.19
N LYS A 68 -1.34 8.12 -0.30
CA LYS A 68 -2.43 7.23 -0.70
C LYS A 68 -3.48 8.01 -1.51
N ASP A 69 -3.80 9.22 -1.09
CA ASP A 69 -4.76 10.08 -1.79
C ASP A 69 -4.24 10.45 -3.19
N TYR A 70 -2.95 10.75 -3.32
CA TYR A 70 -2.33 10.98 -4.63
C TYR A 70 -2.38 9.77 -5.57
N VAL A 71 -2.25 8.55 -5.04
CA VAL A 71 -2.44 7.34 -5.86
C VAL A 71 -3.88 7.25 -6.36
N VAL A 72 -4.86 7.51 -5.49
CA VAL A 72 -6.28 7.47 -5.86
C VAL A 72 -6.58 8.51 -6.94
N GLU A 73 -6.05 9.72 -6.81
CA GLU A 73 -6.14 10.78 -7.83
C GLU A 73 -5.52 10.35 -9.16
N GLU A 74 -4.31 9.78 -9.15
CA GLU A 74 -3.62 9.28 -10.35
C GLU A 74 -4.36 8.12 -11.03
N LEU A 75 -4.97 7.22 -10.26
CA LEU A 75 -5.77 6.14 -10.83
C LEU A 75 -7.04 6.69 -11.49
N LYS A 76 -7.73 7.64 -10.84
CA LYS A 76 -8.91 8.30 -11.41
C LYS A 76 -8.56 9.11 -12.66
N SER A 77 -7.44 9.82 -12.68
CA SER A 77 -7.01 10.60 -13.85
C SER A 77 -6.70 9.73 -15.07
N ARG A 78 -6.40 8.45 -14.84
CA ARG A 78 -6.18 7.43 -15.90
C ARG A 78 -7.45 6.63 -16.24
N ASN A 79 -8.62 7.04 -15.74
CA ASN A 79 -9.91 6.37 -15.88
C ASN A 79 -10.01 5.00 -15.18
N GLU A 80 -9.13 4.70 -14.23
CA GLU A 80 -9.13 3.45 -13.45
C GLU A 80 -9.94 3.58 -12.15
N ASN A 81 -11.21 4.02 -12.27
CA ASN A 81 -12.05 4.32 -11.11
C ASN A 81 -12.28 3.12 -10.20
N VAL A 82 -12.54 1.94 -10.78
CA VAL A 82 -12.79 0.69 -10.02
C VAL A 82 -11.56 0.29 -9.20
N ILE A 83 -10.37 0.44 -9.78
CA ILE A 83 -9.10 0.16 -9.11
C ILE A 83 -8.83 1.22 -8.04
N ALA A 84 -9.13 2.48 -8.32
CA ALA A 84 -8.99 3.57 -7.36
C ALA A 84 -9.86 3.35 -6.12
N GLU A 85 -11.12 2.94 -6.30
CA GLU A 85 -12.03 2.56 -5.22
C GLU A 85 -11.48 1.37 -4.43
N SER A 86 -11.04 0.31 -5.12
CA SER A 86 -10.43 -0.87 -4.51
C SER A 86 -9.18 -0.52 -3.68
N TYR A 87 -8.32 0.36 -4.20
CA TYR A 87 -7.12 0.84 -3.53
C TYR A 87 -7.47 1.74 -2.32
N SER A 88 -8.47 2.61 -2.45
CA SER A 88 -8.94 3.49 -1.36
C SER A 88 -9.52 2.68 -0.19
N GLY A 89 -10.26 1.60 -0.48
CA GLY A 89 -10.77 0.65 0.50
C GLY A 89 -9.67 -0.19 1.17
N TYR A 90 -8.49 -0.29 0.57
CA TYR A 90 -7.31 -0.95 1.15
C TYR A 90 -6.68 -0.09 2.25
N SER A 91 -7.40 0.12 3.35
CA SER A 91 -6.95 0.81 4.56
C SER A 91 -6.85 -0.20 5.72
N LYS A 92 -6.01 -1.23 5.59
CA LYS A 92 -5.68 -2.23 6.62
C LYS A 92 -6.88 -2.92 7.32
N ASN A 93 -7.05 -4.21 7.03
CA ASN A 93 -7.76 -5.21 7.83
C ASN A 93 -9.27 -4.99 8.11
N THR A 94 -10.11 -5.16 7.08
CA THR A 94 -11.50 -5.63 7.29
C THR A 94 -11.59 -7.15 7.52
N LEU A 95 -10.47 -7.84 7.79
CA LEU A 95 -10.51 -9.22 8.33
C LEU A 95 -10.77 -9.26 9.84
N ALA A 96 -10.67 -8.12 10.55
CA ALA A 96 -10.98 -8.05 11.99
C ALA A 96 -12.46 -7.73 12.29
N ASP A 97 -13.25 -7.29 11.29
CA ASP A 97 -14.67 -6.95 11.44
C ASP A 97 -15.61 -7.94 10.73
N LEU A 98 -15.09 -9.10 10.30
CA LEU A 98 -15.91 -10.30 10.10
C LEU A 98 -16.20 -10.97 11.46
N SER A 99 -16.48 -10.19 12.50
CA SER A 99 -17.22 -10.60 13.69
C SER A 99 -18.72 -10.64 13.40
N GLY A 100 -19.09 -11.05 12.18
CA GLY A 100 -20.41 -11.64 11.98
C GLY A 100 -20.39 -12.97 12.71
N ASP A 101 -21.30 -13.14 13.67
CA ASP A 101 -21.62 -14.38 14.39
C ASP A 101 -21.98 -15.51 13.41
N ASN A 102 -20.99 -15.98 12.68
CA ASN A 102 -21.10 -17.11 11.78
C ASN A 102 -20.92 -18.36 12.63
N LYS A 103 -21.98 -18.69 13.39
CA LYS A 103 -22.22 -20.03 13.94
C LYS A 103 -22.40 -21.01 12.79
N PHE A 104 -21.35 -21.29 12.04
CA PHE A 104 -21.30 -22.49 11.23
C PHE A 104 -20.99 -23.65 12.18
N ASP A 105 -21.97 -24.56 12.32
CA ASP A 105 -21.84 -25.83 13.04
C ASP A 105 -20.82 -26.70 12.31
N SER A 106 -19.53 -26.50 12.59
CA SER A 106 -18.48 -27.34 12.06
C SER A 106 -18.66 -28.75 12.63
N LYS A 107 -19.11 -29.69 11.80
CA LYS A 107 -19.19 -31.14 12.12
C LYS A 107 -17.82 -31.80 12.37
N VAL A 108 -16.74 -31.03 12.35
CA VAL A 108 -15.37 -31.47 12.56
C VAL A 108 -14.85 -30.89 13.87
N SER A 109 -14.37 -31.77 14.74
CA SER A 109 -13.78 -31.39 16.02
C SER A 109 -12.47 -30.61 15.80
N PRO A 110 -12.16 -29.60 16.63
CA PRO A 110 -10.88 -28.89 16.55
C PRO A 110 -9.69 -29.83 16.71
N THR A 111 -8.69 -29.71 15.83
CA THR A 111 -7.45 -30.49 15.90
C THR A 111 -6.71 -30.18 17.20
N GLN A 112 -6.52 -31.19 18.05
CA GLN A 112 -5.70 -31.06 19.26
C GLN A 112 -4.22 -30.97 18.88
N ARG A 113 -3.53 -29.92 19.34
CA ARG A 113 -2.08 -29.75 19.17
C ARG A 113 -1.34 -30.80 20.01
N THR A 114 -0.87 -31.87 19.37
CA THR A 114 0.02 -32.87 19.97
C THR A 114 1.48 -32.44 19.78
N HIS A 115 1.98 -31.59 20.66
CA HIS A 115 3.43 -31.45 20.84
C HIS A 115 3.81 -32.05 22.20
N GLN A 116 4.29 -33.29 22.19
CA GLN A 116 5.04 -33.84 23.31
C GLN A 116 6.30 -32.99 23.48
N ARG A 117 6.43 -32.38 24.66
CA ARG A 117 7.66 -31.73 25.09
C ARG A 117 8.54 -32.83 25.66
N SER A 118 9.47 -33.35 24.87
CA SER A 118 10.51 -34.24 25.39
C SER A 118 11.45 -33.40 26.26
N THR A 119 11.55 -33.77 27.53
CA THR A 119 12.49 -33.25 28.52
C THR A 119 13.91 -33.70 28.23
#